data_AF-A0AAP3A4V3-F1
#
_entry.id   AF-A0AAP3A4V3-F1
#
_cell.length_a   1.000
_cell.length_b   1.000
_cell.length_c   1.000
_cell.angle_alpha   90.00
_cell.angle_beta   90.00
_cell.angle_gamma   90.00
#
_symmetry.space_group_name_H-M   'P 1'
#
loop_
_entity.id
_entity.type
_entity.pdbx_description
1 polymer ?
#
loop_
_entity_poly.entity_id
_entity_poly.type
_entity_poly.pdbx_seq_one_letter_code
_entity_poly.pdbx_strand_id
1 'polypeptide(L)' 'TSSLDKTVQAQILNLLKALQRKHQLAYIFISHDLGVVRALCHQVMVLRQGEVVEQGECKSVFSAPRHEYTRQLLALS' A
#
# COMPACT_ATOMS: atom_id res chain seq x y z
N THR A 1 4.83 -10.91 -6.23
CA THR A 1 4.94 -12.22 -5.55
C THR A 1 3.56 -12.86 -5.60
N SER A 2 3.34 -13.68 -6.61
CA SER A 2 2.03 -13.96 -7.22
C SER A 2 1.52 -15.39 -6.94
N SER A 3 1.49 -15.84 -5.68
CA SER A 3 1.03 -17.21 -5.38
C SER A 3 0.38 -17.40 -4.00
N LEU A 4 -0.14 -16.33 -3.39
CA LEU A 4 -1.11 -16.50 -2.31
C LEU A 4 -2.51 -16.30 -2.91
N ASP A 5 -3.38 -17.27 -2.70
CA ASP A 5 -4.81 -17.14 -3.01
C ASP A 5 -5.34 -15.82 -2.44
N LYS A 6 -6.04 -15.02 -3.25
CA LYS A 6 -6.56 -13.70 -2.82
C LYS A 6 -7.40 -13.80 -1.54
N THR A 7 -8.02 -14.96 -1.32
CA THR A 7 -8.79 -15.28 -0.10
C THR A 7 -7.89 -15.40 1.12
N VAL A 8 -6.77 -16.13 1.02
CA VAL A 8 -5.79 -16.30 2.11
C VAL A 8 -5.11 -14.98 2.41
N GLN A 9 -4.80 -14.19 1.37
CA GLN A 9 -4.22 -12.86 1.55
C GLN A 9 -5.16 -11.97 2.37
N ALA A 10 -6.45 -11.90 2.03
CA ALA A 10 -7.44 -11.14 2.80
C ALA A 10 -7.53 -11.57 4.28
N GLN A 11 -7.44 -12.88 4.55
CA GLN A 11 -7.44 -13.40 5.93
C GLN A 11 -6.21 -12.91 6.72
N ILE A 12 -5.01 -12.99 6.11
CA ILE A 12 -3.78 -12.47 6.73
C ILE A 12 -3.90 -10.97 6.98
N LEU A 13 -4.44 -10.21 6.02
CA LEU A 13 -4.62 -8.76 6.17
C LEU A 13 -5.54 -8.40 7.33
N ASN A 14 -6.64 -9.15 7.50
CA ASN A 14 -7.56 -8.95 8.62
C ASN A 14 -6.92 -9.30 9.96
N LEU A 15 -6.13 -10.38 10.02
CA LEU A 15 -5.37 -10.75 11.21
C LEU A 15 -4.38 -9.64 11.60
N LEU A 16 -3.59 -9.15 10.65
CA LEU A 16 -2.63 -8.08 10.88
C LEU A 16 -3.33 -6.82 11.40
N LYS A 17 -4.45 -6.40 10.83
CA LYS A 17 -5.24 -5.27 11.34
C LYS A 17 -5.72 -5.49 12.78
N ALA A 18 -6.17 -6.69 13.13
CA ALA A 18 -6.61 -7.01 14.48
C ALA A 18 -5.45 -6.92 15.49
N LEU A 19 -4.28 -7.45 15.12
CA LEU A 19 -3.07 -7.38 15.94
C LEU A 19 -2.57 -5.94 16.08
N GLN A 20 -2.60 -5.15 15.01
CA GLN A 20 -2.25 -3.73 15.04
C GLN A 20 -3.05 -2.99 16.11
N ARG A 21 -4.39 -3.17 16.13
CA ARG A 21 -5.28 -2.50 17.08
C ARG A 21 -5.07 -3.00 18.51
N LYS A 22 -4.90 -4.31 18.68
CA LYS A 22 -4.71 -4.93 19.99
C LYS A 22 -3.39 -4.52 20.64
N HIS A 23 -2.32 -4.44 19.85
CA HIS A 23 -0.96 -4.23 20.34
C HIS A 23 -0.38 -2.84 20.01
N GLN A 24 -1.17 -1.95 19.40
CA GLN A 24 -0.76 -0.59 18.99
C GLN A 24 0.51 -0.60 18.12
N LEU A 25 0.59 -1.54 17.19
CA LEU A 25 1.78 -1.73 16.36
C LEU A 25 1.83 -0.72 15.20
N ALA A 26 3.04 -0.25 14.90
CA ALA A 26 3.33 0.39 13.63
C ALA A 26 3.77 -0.67 12.61
N TYR A 27 3.20 -0.63 11.41
CA TYR A 27 3.58 -1.51 10.31
C TYR A 27 4.13 -0.72 9.13
N ILE A 28 5.21 -1.25 8.57
CA ILE A 28 5.75 -0.81 7.28
C ILE A 28 5.51 -1.95 6.30
N PHE A 29 4.69 -1.69 5.30
CA PHE A 29 4.42 -2.62 4.21
C PHE A 29 5.20 -2.19 2.96
N ILE A 30 5.92 -3.12 2.35
CA ILE A 30 6.59 -2.93 1.07
C ILE A 30 5.90 -3.84 0.05
N SER A 31 5.23 -3.24 -0.93
CA SER A 31 4.44 -3.98 -1.92
C SER A 31 4.44 -3.25 -3.26
N HIS A 32 4.32 -4.03 -4.33
CA HIS A 32 4.00 -3.56 -5.68
C HIS A 32 2.50 -3.71 -5.98
N ASP A 33 1.75 -4.43 -5.14
CA ASP A 33 0.30 -4.55 -5.24
C ASP A 33 -0.35 -3.36 -4.53
N LEU A 34 -0.89 -2.45 -5.34
CA LEU A 34 -1.57 -1.25 -4.87
C LEU A 34 -2.92 -1.51 -4.21
N GLY A 35 -3.58 -2.62 -4.51
CA GLY A 35 -4.82 -3.03 -3.85
C GLY A 35 -4.57 -3.34 -2.37
N VAL A 36 -3.48 -4.03 -2.07
CA VAL A 36 -3.03 -4.32 -0.70
C VAL A 36 -2.65 -3.04 0.03
N VAL A 37 -1.86 -2.16 -0.60
CA VAL A 37 -1.46 -0.88 -0.02
C VAL A 37 -2.68 -0.03 0.33
N ARG A 38 -3.64 0.10 -0.60
CA ARG A 38 -4.88 0.84 -0.41
C ARG A 38 -5.74 0.30 0.73
N ALA A 39 -5.70 -1.01 0.97
CA ALA A 39 -6.50 -1.65 2.01
C ALA A 39 -5.90 -1.50 3.42
N LEU A 40 -4.58 -1.30 3.56
CA LEU A 40 -3.88 -1.39 4.85
C LEU A 40 -3.20 -0.11 5.29
N CYS A 41 -2.65 0.65 4.34
CA CYS A 41 -1.76 1.74 4.65
C CYS A 41 -2.53 3.04 4.87
N HIS A 42 -2.15 3.78 5.92
CA HIS A 42 -2.65 5.13 6.16
C HIS A 42 -1.84 6.17 5.36
N GLN A 43 -0.52 5.97 5.30
CA GLN A 43 0.45 6.75 4.53
C GLN A 43 1.09 5.86 3.48
N VAL A 44 1.42 6.44 2.32
CA VAL A 44 2.13 5.75 1.25
C VAL A 44 3.35 6.58 0.83
N MET A 45 4.40 5.88 0.44
CA MET A 45 5.62 6.43 -0.14
C MET A 45 5.91 5.67 -1.42
N VAL A 46 6.02 6.40 -2.53
CA VAL A 46 6.35 5.85 -3.84
C VAL A 46 7.83 6.08 -4.07
N LEU A 47 8.56 4.99 -4.30
CA LEU A 47 9.97 5.02 -4.65
C LEU A 47 10.16 4.68 -6.12
N ARG A 48 11.10 5.37 -6.77
CA ARG A 48 11.58 5.06 -8.11
C ARG A 48 13.09 5.27 -8.15
N GLN A 49 13.83 4.26 -8.62
CA GLN A 49 15.29 4.35 -8.78
C GLN A 49 16.04 4.80 -7.51
N GLY A 50 15.54 4.42 -6.33
CA GLY A 50 16.15 4.79 -5.05
C GLY A 50 15.74 6.17 -4.51
N GLU A 51 14.90 6.91 -5.24
CA GLU A 51 14.40 8.22 -4.81
C GLU A 51 12.93 8.15 -4.42
N VAL A 52 12.55 8.93 -3.40
CA VAL A 52 11.15 9.14 -3.02
C VAL A 52 10.55 10.15 -3.98
N VAL A 53 9.68 9.67 -4.87
CA VAL A 53 9.06 10.52 -5.90
C VAL A 53 7.71 11.07 -5.46
N GLU A 54 7.05 10.44 -4.50
CA GLU A 54 5.81 10.93 -3.91
C GLU A 54 5.58 10.35 -2.52
N GLN A 55 5.03 11.14 -1.59
CA GLN A 55 4.57 10.63 -0.29
C GLN A 55 3.31 11.37 0.17
N GLY A 56 2.48 10.69 0.96
CA GLY A 56 1.37 11.32 1.64
C GLY A 56 0.30 10.35 2.10
N GLU A 57 -0.86 10.88 2.47
CA GLU A 57 -2.02 10.06 2.80
C GLU A 57 -2.36 9.14 1.63
N CYS A 58 -2.57 7.86 1.94
CA CYS A 58 -2.89 6.85 0.93
C CYS A 58 -4.12 7.26 0.11
N LYS A 59 -5.14 7.88 0.73
CA LYS A 59 -6.32 8.37 0.00
C LYS A 59 -5.95 9.44 -1.02
N SER A 60 -5.16 10.42 -0.63
CA SER A 60 -4.76 11.56 -1.47
C SER A 60 -3.86 11.15 -2.63
N VAL A 61 -2.88 10.27 -2.37
CA VAL A 61 -1.97 9.78 -3.41
C VAL A 61 -2.70 8.94 -4.46
N PHE A 62 -3.71 8.17 -4.06
CA PHE A 62 -4.50 7.36 -4.98
C PHE A 62 -5.58 8.15 -5.74
N SER A 63 -6.18 9.18 -5.13
CA SER A 63 -7.25 9.97 -5.77
C SER A 63 -6.72 11.12 -6.61
N ALA A 64 -5.64 11.75 -6.17
CA ALA A 64 -5.03 12.92 -6.81
C ALA A 64 -3.49 12.80 -6.82
N PRO A 65 -2.93 11.78 -7.50
CA PRO A 65 -1.49 11.60 -7.63
C PRO A 65 -0.83 12.84 -8.25
N ARG A 66 0.22 13.35 -7.62
CA ARG A 66 0.96 14.54 -8.07
C ARG A 66 2.07 14.18 -9.05
N HIS A 67 2.77 13.07 -8.83
CA HIS A 67 3.89 12.69 -9.66
C HIS A 67 3.43 11.89 -10.89
N GLU A 68 4.03 12.14 -12.06
CA GLU A 68 3.67 11.48 -13.31
C GLU A 68 3.84 9.95 -13.22
N TYR A 69 4.96 9.50 -12.64
CA TYR A 69 5.19 8.07 -12.39
C TYR A 69 4.10 7.43 -11.53
N THR A 70 3.64 8.09 -10.47
CA THR A 70 2.56 7.57 -9.62
C THR A 70 1.26 7.43 -10.42
N ARG A 71 0.96 8.38 -11.32
CA ARG A 71 -0.19 8.30 -12.24
C ARG A 71 -0.09 7.08 -13.16
N GLN A 72 1.07 6.87 -13.78
CA GLN A 72 1.32 5.71 -14.64
C GLN A 72 1.17 4.40 -13.85
N LEU A 73 1.73 4.35 -12.64
CA LEU A 73 1.68 3.18 -11.77
C LEU A 73 0.24 2.85 -11.36
N LEU A 74 -0.57 3.85 -11.02
CA LEU A 74 -2.00 3.67 -10.71
C LEU A 74 -2.84 3.28 -11.94
N ALA A 75 -2.48 3.74 -13.13
CA ALA A 75 -3.19 3.41 -14.38
C ALA A 75 -2.92 1.98 -14.87
N LEU A 76 -1.77 1.41 -14.50
CA LEU A 76 -1.37 0.03 -14.84
C LEU A 76 -1.85 -1.01 -13.82
N SER A 77 -2.47 -0.57 -12.73
CA SER A 77 -2.85 -1.41 -11.58
C SER A 77 -4.31 -1.86 -11.59
#